data_AF-A0A9N9DKD0-F1
#
_entry.id   AF-A0A9N9DKD0-F1
#
_cell.length_a   1.000
_cell.length_b   1.000
_cell.length_c   1.000
_cell.angle_alpha   90.00
_cell.angle_beta   90.00
_cell.angle_gamma   90.00
#
_symmetry.space_group_name_H-M   'P 1'
#
loop_
_entity.id
_entity.type
_entity.pdbx_description
1 polymer ?
#
loop_
_entity_poly.entity_id
_entity_poly.type
_entity_poly.pdbx_seq_one_letter_code
_entity_poly.pdbx_strand_id
1 'polypeptide(L)'
;MRALRNIVDIFAAKRKSNTLHPYLAAVRSTLTAALCLTNFASQVVERHNKPEIEARSSAEVILNPLVISRNENEKVLIEPSVNSIRFSIKIKQADEIERILCHKFTRFMMLRAEHFIILRRKPIPGYDISFLITNFHTEQMHKHKLVDFIIQFMEEVDKEISEMKLSLKWRARSVAHFYLLQSADEDYAVALPSEAGVSIKSFLILKSGPYGSSRRIVYPLAGSQVCLPEGL
;
A
#
# COMPACT_ATOMS: atom_id res chain seq x y z
N MET A 1 16.19 45.35 15.01
CA MET A 1 14.97 44.59 15.40
C MET A 1 14.11 44.05 14.23
N ARG A 2 14.43 44.31 12.94
CA ARG A 2 13.77 43.66 11.77
C ARG A 2 14.62 42.55 11.12
N ALA A 3 15.94 42.68 11.12
CA ALA A 3 16.84 41.67 10.52
C ALA A 3 16.86 40.31 11.26
N LEU A 4 16.65 40.29 12.58
CA LEU A 4 16.61 39.04 13.35
C LEU A 4 15.31 38.24 13.15
N ARG A 5 14.20 38.87 12.74
CA ARG A 5 12.97 38.14 12.38
C ARG A 5 13.18 37.33 11.10
N ASN A 6 13.82 37.94 10.10
CA ASN A 6 14.12 37.28 8.83
C ASN A 6 15.07 36.07 8.98
N ILE A 7 16.01 36.08 9.94
CA ILE A 7 16.91 34.93 10.15
C ILE A 7 16.17 33.74 10.75
N VAL A 8 15.26 33.97 11.70
CA VAL A 8 14.42 32.90 12.28
C VAL A 8 13.47 32.35 11.20
N ASP A 9 12.91 33.21 10.37
CA ASP A 9 12.04 32.81 9.25
C ASP A 9 12.79 32.07 8.14
N ILE A 10 14.04 32.45 7.84
CA ILE A 10 14.91 31.74 6.88
C ILE A 10 15.32 30.37 7.43
N PHE A 11 15.66 30.24 8.72
CA PHE A 11 15.95 28.94 9.33
C PHE A 11 14.70 28.05 9.43
N ALA A 12 13.52 28.63 9.67
CA ALA A 12 12.25 27.92 9.66
C ALA A 12 11.82 27.47 8.25
N ALA A 13 12.13 28.26 7.22
CA ALA A 13 11.84 27.95 5.82
C ALA A 13 12.83 26.92 5.21
N LYS A 14 14.08 26.88 5.70
CA LYS A 14 15.17 26.04 5.14
C LYS A 14 15.14 24.56 5.57
N ARG A 15 14.13 24.10 6.31
CA ARG A 15 13.95 22.70 6.78
C ARG A 15 12.53 22.13 6.58
N LYS A 16 11.85 22.41 5.46
CA LYS A 16 10.49 21.88 5.18
C LYS A 16 10.39 20.95 3.97
N SER A 17 11.45 20.25 3.57
CA SER A 17 11.35 19.27 2.48
C SER A 17 10.83 17.89 2.91
N ASN A 18 10.87 17.55 4.21
CA ASN A 18 10.34 16.27 4.70
C ASN A 18 9.56 16.42 6.01
N THR A 19 8.24 16.53 5.91
CA THR A 19 7.32 16.62 7.05
C THR A 19 6.94 15.27 7.66
N LEU A 20 7.36 14.14 7.06
CA LEU A 20 7.02 12.80 7.55
C LEU A 20 7.73 12.49 8.87
N HIS A 21 9.04 12.73 8.93
CA HIS A 21 9.83 12.46 10.12
C HIS A 21 9.35 13.20 11.38
N PRO A 22 9.11 14.53 11.36
CA PRO A 22 8.58 15.22 12.54
C PRO A 22 7.16 14.76 12.92
N TYR A 23 6.33 14.38 11.93
CA TYR A 23 5.01 13.81 12.19
C TYR A 23 5.11 12.47 12.92
N LEU A 24 5.91 11.52 12.41
CA LEU A 24 6.10 10.22 13.06
C LEU A 24 6.77 10.35 14.43
N ALA A 25 7.69 11.30 14.61
CA ALA A 25 8.29 11.60 15.91
C ALA A 25 7.23 12.09 16.91
N ALA A 26 6.33 13.00 16.51
CA ALA A 26 5.24 13.46 17.36
C ALA A 26 4.27 12.32 17.73
N VAL A 27 3.93 11.45 16.78
CA VAL A 27 3.10 10.26 17.03
C VAL A 27 3.78 9.31 18.01
N ARG A 28 5.08 9.03 17.82
CA ARG A 28 5.90 8.20 18.70
C ARG A 28 5.92 8.72 20.13
N SER A 29 6.23 10.01 20.32
CA SER A 29 6.28 10.62 21.65
C SER A 29 4.91 10.56 22.33
N THR A 30 3.84 10.83 21.59
CA THR A 30 2.47 10.81 22.13
C THR A 30 2.03 9.40 22.49
N LEU A 31 2.28 8.41 21.64
CA LEU A 31 2.00 7.00 21.95
C LEU A 31 2.81 6.50 23.15
N THR A 32 4.08 6.89 23.25
CA THR A 32 4.94 6.53 24.39
C THR A 32 4.38 7.06 25.70
N ALA A 33 3.86 8.29 25.71
CA ALA A 33 3.21 8.89 26.87
C ALA A 33 1.83 8.28 27.16
N ALA A 34 1.07 7.96 26.12
CA ALA A 34 -0.28 7.40 26.25
C ALA A 34 -0.25 5.93 26.73
N LEU A 35 0.75 5.13 26.35
CA LEU A 35 0.95 3.72 26.72
C LEU A 35 1.46 3.54 28.17
N CYS A 36 0.84 4.26 29.10
CA CYS A 36 0.94 4.06 30.55
C CYS A 36 -0.34 3.37 31.05
N LEU A 37 -0.62 2.18 30.50
CA LEU A 37 -1.81 1.41 30.83
C LEU A 37 -1.64 0.62 32.12
N THR A 38 -2.73 0.53 32.89
CA THR A 38 -2.80 -0.29 34.11
C THR A 38 -4.00 -1.22 34.05
N ASN A 39 -3.88 -2.39 34.67
CA ASN A 39 -5.02 -3.28 34.83
C ASN A 39 -6.12 -2.60 35.65
N PHE A 40 -7.33 -2.50 35.10
CA PHE A 40 -8.48 -1.82 35.70
C PHE A 40 -9.73 -2.67 35.51
N ALA A 41 -10.37 -3.06 36.62
CA ALA A 41 -11.61 -3.82 36.61
C ALA A 41 -12.81 -2.92 36.28
N SER A 42 -13.83 -3.47 35.63
CA SER A 42 -15.03 -2.71 35.26
C SER A 42 -15.78 -2.23 36.51
N GLN A 43 -16.13 -0.95 36.54
CA GLN A 43 -16.92 -0.37 37.63
C GLN A 43 -18.42 -0.69 37.53
N VAL A 44 -18.91 -1.00 36.33
CA VAL A 44 -20.34 -1.22 36.08
C VAL A 44 -20.74 -2.68 36.20
N VAL A 45 -19.86 -3.59 35.79
CA VAL A 45 -20.15 -5.04 35.78
C VAL A 45 -19.13 -5.76 36.65
N GLU A 46 -19.61 -6.39 37.72
CA GLU A 46 -18.78 -7.15 38.64
C GLU A 46 -18.01 -8.26 37.89
N ARG A 47 -16.73 -8.47 38.26
CA ARG A 47 -15.85 -9.53 37.73
C ARG A 47 -15.55 -9.45 36.23
N HIS A 48 -15.86 -8.34 35.57
CA HIS A 48 -15.48 -8.12 34.18
C HIS A 48 -14.27 -7.18 34.08
N ASN A 49 -13.40 -7.47 33.11
CA ASN A 49 -12.34 -6.57 32.68
C ASN A 49 -12.52 -6.35 31.17
N LYS A 50 -12.92 -5.14 30.81
CA LYS A 50 -13.21 -4.74 29.43
C LYS A 50 -12.34 -3.53 29.10
N PRO A 51 -11.91 -3.37 27.84
CA PRO A 51 -11.24 -2.15 27.40
C PRO A 51 -12.20 -0.96 27.58
N GLU A 52 -11.90 -0.07 28.52
CA GLU A 52 -12.77 1.04 28.89
C GLU A 52 -13.01 2.00 27.71
N ILE A 53 -12.03 2.13 26.80
CA ILE A 53 -12.19 2.98 25.62
C ILE A 53 -13.26 2.49 24.63
N GLU A 54 -13.55 1.18 24.61
CA GLU A 54 -14.61 0.60 23.78
C GLU A 54 -15.94 0.53 24.53
N ALA A 55 -15.91 0.22 25.83
CA ALA A 55 -17.12 0.13 26.64
C ALA A 55 -17.77 1.50 26.86
N ARG A 56 -16.96 2.54 27.08
CA ARG A 56 -17.38 3.92 27.34
C ARG A 56 -18.45 4.06 28.44
N SER A 57 -18.40 3.16 29.43
CA SER A 57 -19.31 3.13 30.57
C SER A 57 -18.99 4.21 31.61
N SER A 58 -17.71 4.48 31.80
CA SER A 58 -17.17 5.41 32.80
C SER A 58 -16.44 6.54 32.08
N ALA A 59 -16.85 7.79 32.32
CA ALA A 59 -16.23 8.94 31.65
C ALA A 59 -14.90 9.33 32.32
N GLU A 60 -14.77 9.06 33.63
CA GLU A 60 -13.63 9.38 34.47
C GLU A 60 -12.36 8.59 34.14
N VAL A 61 -12.52 7.43 33.49
CA VAL A 61 -11.40 6.58 33.05
C VAL A 61 -10.98 6.85 31.61
N ILE A 62 -11.73 7.67 30.88
CA ILE A 62 -11.42 8.07 29.50
C ILE A 62 -10.62 9.36 29.55
N LEU A 63 -9.48 9.37 28.86
CA LEU A 63 -8.62 10.54 28.76
C LEU A 63 -8.95 11.34 27.51
N ASN A 64 -8.43 12.57 27.45
CA ASN A 64 -8.68 13.46 26.33
C ASN A 64 -8.17 12.87 25.00
N PRO A 65 -9.02 12.74 23.97
CA PRO A 65 -8.59 12.34 22.64
C PRO A 65 -7.60 13.33 22.04
N LEU A 66 -6.56 12.82 21.40
CA LEU A 66 -5.52 13.61 20.74
C LEU A 66 -5.54 13.32 19.24
N VAL A 67 -5.47 14.38 18.43
CA VAL A 67 -5.35 14.26 16.98
C VAL A 67 -4.02 14.87 16.56
N ILE A 68 -3.21 14.09 15.85
CA ILE A 68 -1.96 14.56 15.25
C ILE A 68 -2.18 14.49 13.74
N SER A 69 -2.03 15.62 13.07
CA SER A 69 -2.21 15.70 11.62
C SER A 69 -0.92 16.17 10.97
N ARG A 70 -0.56 15.51 9.87
CA ARG A 70 0.47 16.00 8.95
C ARG A 70 -0.15 16.93 7.91
N ASN A 71 -1.30 16.48 7.36
CA ASN A 71 -2.12 17.18 6.38
C ASN A 71 -3.61 16.87 6.67
N GLU A 72 -4.55 17.49 5.95
CA GLU A 72 -6.00 17.21 6.07
C GLU A 72 -6.37 15.74 5.76
N ASN A 73 -5.56 15.10 4.91
CA ASN A 73 -5.76 13.74 4.43
C ASN A 73 -4.93 12.69 5.18
N GLU A 74 -4.01 13.11 6.05
CA GLU A 74 -3.10 12.21 6.77
C GLU A 74 -3.05 12.63 8.24
N LYS A 75 -3.72 11.85 9.08
CA LYS A 75 -3.86 12.14 10.51
C LYS A 75 -4.06 10.86 11.31
N VAL A 76 -3.68 10.93 12.58
CA VAL A 76 -3.96 9.88 13.57
C VAL A 76 -4.83 10.44 14.68
N LEU A 77 -5.70 9.59 15.20
CA LEU A 77 -6.51 9.82 16.38
C LEU A 77 -6.07 8.84 17.47
N ILE A 78 -5.71 9.38 18.63
CA ILE A 78 -5.30 8.63 19.80
C ILE A 78 -6.35 8.88 20.87
N GLU A 79 -7.05 7.84 21.28
CA GLU A 79 -8.04 7.90 22.35
C GLU A 79 -7.54 7.01 23.50
N PRO A 80 -6.91 7.61 24.52
CA PRO A 80 -6.40 6.84 25.65
C PRO A 80 -7.46 6.68 26.74
N SER A 81 -7.32 5.61 27.52
CA SER A 81 -8.06 5.35 28.76
C SER A 81 -7.11 4.68 29.77
N VAL A 82 -7.58 4.42 30.98
CA VAL A 82 -6.77 3.82 32.06
C VAL A 82 -6.20 2.44 31.70
N ASN A 83 -6.99 1.57 31.05
CA ASN A 83 -6.57 0.18 30.75
C ASN A 83 -6.41 -0.14 29.26
N SER A 84 -6.75 0.80 28.38
CA SER A 84 -6.72 0.58 26.93
C SER A 84 -6.56 1.86 26.13
N ILE A 85 -6.02 1.74 24.92
CA ILE A 85 -5.86 2.83 23.96
C ILE A 85 -6.44 2.39 22.65
N ARG A 86 -7.20 3.29 22.04
CA ARG A 86 -7.60 3.15 20.65
C ARG A 86 -6.78 4.10 19.78
N PHE A 87 -6.08 3.54 18.81
CA PHE A 87 -5.22 4.29 17.90
C PHE A 87 -5.72 4.12 16.47
N SER A 88 -6.17 5.19 15.83
CA SER A 88 -6.76 5.15 14.50
C SER A 88 -5.95 5.97 13.52
N ILE A 89 -5.76 5.43 12.31
CA ILE A 89 -4.91 6.01 11.28
C ILE A 89 -5.77 6.33 10.06
N LYS A 90 -5.64 7.55 9.57
CA LYS A 90 -6.12 7.97 8.25
C LYS A 90 -4.91 8.02 7.33
N ILE A 91 -4.89 7.12 6.35
CA ILE A 91 -3.80 6.93 5.40
C ILE A 91 -3.99 7.92 4.24
N LYS A 92 -2.88 8.43 3.71
CA LYS A 92 -2.92 9.34 2.57
C LYS A 92 -3.48 8.62 1.35
N GLN A 93 -4.46 9.24 0.69
CA GLN A 93 -5.07 8.75 -0.56
C GLN A 93 -5.01 9.89 -1.58
N ALA A 94 -4.11 9.80 -2.56
CA ALA A 94 -3.96 10.85 -3.58
C ALA A 94 -4.93 10.67 -4.75
N ASP A 95 -5.21 9.43 -5.15
CA ASP A 95 -6.03 9.08 -6.31
C ASP A 95 -7.10 8.05 -5.96
N GLU A 96 -8.09 7.87 -6.84
CA GLU A 96 -9.11 6.83 -6.69
C GLU A 96 -8.51 5.41 -6.64
N ILE A 97 -7.46 5.15 -7.41
CA ILE A 97 -6.76 3.85 -7.38
C ILE A 97 -6.16 3.60 -5.99
N GLU A 98 -5.52 4.60 -5.38
CA GLU A 98 -4.96 4.47 -4.03
C GLU A 98 -6.05 4.29 -2.98
N ARG A 99 -7.20 4.98 -3.12
CA ARG A 99 -8.36 4.79 -2.25
C ARG A 99 -8.83 3.33 -2.27
N ILE A 100 -8.96 2.73 -3.45
CA ILE A 100 -9.39 1.32 -3.60
C ILE A 100 -8.32 0.36 -3.07
N LEU A 101 -7.04 0.61 -3.37
CA LEU A 101 -5.92 -0.19 -2.88
C LEU A 101 -5.84 -0.17 -1.35
N CYS A 102 -5.87 1.02 -0.76
CA CYS A 102 -5.88 1.23 0.68
C CYS A 102 -7.04 0.48 1.34
N HIS A 103 -8.27 0.65 0.83
CA HIS A 103 -9.44 -0.04 1.37
C HIS A 103 -9.32 -1.57 1.29
N LYS A 104 -8.81 -2.12 0.18
CA LYS A 104 -8.60 -3.58 0.04
C LYS A 104 -7.50 -4.09 0.96
N PHE A 105 -6.40 -3.35 1.07
CA PHE A 105 -5.26 -3.68 1.91
C PHE A 105 -5.63 -3.67 3.40
N THR A 106 -6.25 -2.60 3.90
CA THR A 106 -6.68 -2.53 5.31
C THR A 106 -7.74 -3.57 5.61
N ARG A 107 -8.68 -3.84 4.69
CA ARG A 107 -9.65 -4.94 4.84
C ARG A 107 -8.97 -6.30 4.93
N PHE A 108 -7.94 -6.56 4.13
CA PHE A 108 -7.17 -7.79 4.19
C PHE A 108 -6.49 -7.99 5.55
N MET A 109 -5.90 -6.92 6.11
CA MET A 109 -5.29 -6.93 7.44
C MET A 109 -6.34 -7.19 8.53
N MET A 110 -7.51 -6.54 8.45
CA MET A 110 -8.60 -6.70 9.41
C MET A 110 -9.20 -8.09 9.45
N LEU A 111 -9.26 -8.78 8.31
CA LEU A 111 -9.72 -10.17 8.25
C LEU A 111 -8.78 -11.14 8.99
N ARG A 112 -7.55 -10.73 9.29
CA ARG A 112 -6.53 -11.52 10.00
C ARG A 112 -6.22 -10.97 11.40
N ALA A 113 -7.09 -10.13 11.94
CA ALA A 113 -6.93 -9.52 13.26
C ALA A 113 -6.79 -10.55 14.41
N GLU A 114 -7.19 -11.81 14.21
CA GLU A 114 -6.99 -12.88 15.21
C GLU A 114 -5.51 -13.22 15.43
N HIS A 115 -4.72 -13.22 14.35
CA HIS A 115 -3.27 -13.39 14.43
C HIS A 115 -2.56 -12.08 14.76
N PHE A 116 -3.20 -10.96 14.42
CA PHE A 116 -2.68 -9.62 14.66
C PHE A 116 -3.43 -8.95 15.81
N ILE A 117 -3.16 -9.45 17.03
CA ILE A 117 -3.96 -9.27 18.26
C ILE A 117 -4.28 -7.82 18.65
N ILE A 118 -3.47 -6.85 18.21
CA ILE A 118 -3.66 -5.43 18.50
C ILE A 118 -4.58 -4.71 17.50
N LEU A 119 -5.00 -5.39 16.43
CA LEU A 119 -5.80 -4.78 15.37
C LEU A 119 -7.31 -4.92 15.66
N ARG A 120 -8.08 -3.86 15.39
CA ARG A 120 -9.53 -3.93 15.42
C ARG A 120 -10.05 -4.56 14.13
N ARG A 121 -11.08 -5.40 14.25
CA ARG A 121 -11.79 -6.01 13.10
C ARG A 121 -12.52 -4.99 12.23
N LYS A 122 -12.83 -3.82 12.78
CA LYS A 122 -13.49 -2.70 12.09
C LYS A 122 -12.82 -1.38 12.49
N PRO A 123 -12.54 -0.46 11.56
CA PRO A 123 -11.94 0.81 11.90
C PRO A 123 -13.01 1.75 12.49
N ILE A 124 -12.56 2.84 13.12
CA ILE A 124 -13.44 3.95 13.50
C ILE A 124 -13.96 4.64 12.24
N PRO A 125 -15.23 5.09 12.19
CA PRO A 125 -15.72 5.91 11.08
C PRO A 125 -14.82 7.12 10.80
N GLY A 126 -14.47 7.32 9.53
CA GLY A 126 -13.58 8.41 9.09
C GLY A 126 -12.08 8.10 9.16
N TYR A 127 -11.71 6.87 9.56
CA TYR A 127 -10.34 6.35 9.56
C TYR A 127 -10.28 5.03 8.78
N ASP A 128 -9.10 4.68 8.27
CA ASP A 128 -8.93 3.51 7.39
C ASP A 128 -8.61 2.23 8.18
N ILE A 129 -7.87 2.37 9.27
CA ILE A 129 -7.48 1.26 10.14
C ILE A 129 -7.39 1.72 11.59
N SER A 130 -7.71 0.83 12.53
CA SER A 130 -7.67 1.13 13.95
C SER A 130 -7.08 -0.03 14.74
N PHE A 131 -6.33 0.32 15.77
CA PHE A 131 -5.70 -0.56 16.73
C PHE A 131 -6.37 -0.41 18.09
N LEU A 132 -6.44 -1.51 18.83
CA LEU A 132 -6.87 -1.56 20.21
C LEU A 132 -5.77 -2.21 21.03
N ILE A 133 -5.13 -1.41 21.88
CA ILE A 133 -4.04 -1.85 22.75
C ILE A 133 -4.58 -1.86 24.17
N THR A 134 -4.45 -2.98 24.88
CA THR A 134 -4.92 -3.15 26.26
C THR A 134 -3.74 -3.34 27.20
N ASN A 135 -3.98 -3.27 28.51
CA ASN A 135 -2.98 -3.57 29.53
C ASN A 135 -2.39 -4.99 29.34
N PHE A 136 -3.21 -5.97 28.93
CA PHE A 136 -2.74 -7.34 28.65
C PHE A 136 -1.65 -7.38 27.58
N HIS A 137 -1.76 -6.56 26.53
CA HIS A 137 -0.73 -6.47 25.50
C HIS A 137 0.57 -5.89 26.04
N THR A 138 0.50 -4.88 26.91
CA THR A 138 1.69 -4.26 27.53
C THR A 138 2.33 -5.13 28.63
N GLU A 139 1.57 -6.06 29.21
CA GLU A 139 2.08 -7.07 30.15
C GLU A 139 2.83 -8.18 29.43
N GLN A 140 2.36 -8.61 28.25
CA GLN A 140 2.97 -9.67 27.45
C GLN A 140 4.11 -9.19 26.54
N MET A 141 4.02 -7.94 26.05
CA MET A 141 4.98 -7.37 25.10
C MET A 141 5.54 -6.05 25.63
N HIS A 142 6.82 -5.79 25.36
CA HIS A 142 7.42 -4.52 25.77
C HIS A 142 6.79 -3.33 25.04
N LYS A 143 6.32 -2.33 25.80
CA LYS A 143 5.65 -1.13 25.25
C LYS A 143 6.44 -0.41 24.16
N HIS A 144 7.76 -0.34 24.28
CA HIS A 144 8.59 0.33 23.28
C HIS A 144 8.59 -0.42 21.94
N LYS A 145 8.53 -1.76 21.96
CA LYS A 145 8.39 -2.57 20.73
C LYS A 145 7.03 -2.39 20.08
N LEU A 146 5.96 -2.24 20.87
CA LEU A 146 4.64 -1.90 20.33
C LEU A 146 4.64 -0.54 19.65
N VAL A 147 5.26 0.47 20.26
CA VAL A 147 5.42 1.80 19.64
C VAL A 147 6.24 1.70 18.35
N ASP A 148 7.39 1.03 18.37
CA ASP A 148 8.23 0.83 17.19
C ASP A 148 7.46 0.15 16.07
N PHE A 149 6.72 -0.90 16.41
CA PHE A 149 5.88 -1.64 15.48
C PHE A 149 4.82 -0.74 14.83
N ILE A 150 4.12 0.11 15.59
CA ILE A 150 3.10 1.01 15.03
C ILE A 150 3.71 2.05 14.10
N ILE A 151 4.87 2.60 14.47
CA ILE A 151 5.58 3.58 13.62
C ILE A 151 6.08 2.92 12.33
N GLN A 152 6.66 1.72 12.44
CA GLN A 152 7.08 0.93 11.28
C GLN A 152 5.88 0.60 10.38
N PHE A 153 4.75 0.18 10.96
CA PHE A 153 3.53 -0.07 10.21
C PHE A 153 3.08 1.17 9.44
N MET A 154 3.10 2.36 10.05
CA MET A 154 2.77 3.61 9.35
C MET A 154 3.68 3.88 8.15
N GLU A 155 4.98 3.59 8.25
CA GLU A 155 5.95 3.77 7.15
C GLU A 155 5.81 2.72 6.05
N GLU A 156 5.52 1.48 6.41
CA GLU A 156 5.42 0.35 5.47
C GLU A 156 4.13 0.41 4.65
N VAL A 157 3.01 0.82 5.24
CA VAL A 157 1.73 0.90 4.51
C VAL A 157 1.80 1.87 3.33
N ASP A 158 2.45 3.02 3.48
CA ASP A 158 2.62 3.99 2.39
C ASP A 158 3.47 3.42 1.24
N LYS A 159 4.52 2.65 1.58
CA LYS A 159 5.38 1.98 0.60
C LYS A 159 4.63 0.87 -0.13
N GLU A 160 3.93 0.02 0.61
CA GLU A 160 3.16 -1.11 0.06
C GLU A 160 2.07 -0.63 -0.90
N ILE A 161 1.32 0.44 -0.55
CA ILE A 161 0.31 1.03 -1.44
C ILE A 161 0.95 1.57 -2.73
N SER A 162 2.12 2.21 -2.60
CA SER A 162 2.87 2.73 -3.74
C SER A 162 3.37 1.60 -4.66
N GLU A 163 3.87 0.51 -4.09
CA GLU A 163 4.32 -0.68 -4.82
C GLU A 163 3.16 -1.39 -5.51
N MET A 164 2.03 -1.58 -4.83
CA MET A 164 0.80 -2.14 -5.43
C MET A 164 0.31 -1.30 -6.61
N LYS A 165 0.36 0.04 -6.50
CA LYS A 165 -0.01 0.95 -7.58
C LYS A 165 0.91 0.79 -8.79
N LEU A 166 2.22 0.69 -8.57
CA LEU A 166 3.20 0.46 -9.64
C LEU A 166 3.00 -0.90 -10.31
N SER A 167 2.77 -1.96 -9.52
CA SER A 167 2.48 -3.31 -10.00
C SER A 167 1.22 -3.35 -10.86
N LEU A 168 0.16 -2.64 -10.46
CA LEU A 168 -1.05 -2.52 -11.27
C LEU A 168 -0.79 -1.84 -12.62
N LYS A 169 -0.05 -0.72 -12.64
CA LYS A 169 0.29 -0.01 -13.87
C LYS A 169 1.12 -0.88 -14.82
N TRP A 170 2.12 -1.58 -14.29
CA TRP A 170 2.95 -2.49 -15.06
C TRP A 170 2.13 -3.61 -15.69
N ARG A 171 1.27 -4.28 -14.91
CA ARG A 171 0.41 -5.35 -15.43
C ARG A 171 -0.57 -4.85 -16.49
N ALA A 172 -1.18 -3.69 -16.28
CA ALA A 172 -2.09 -3.10 -17.27
C ALA A 172 -1.37 -2.82 -18.60
N ARG A 173 -0.14 -2.28 -18.55
CA ARG A 173 0.70 -2.05 -19.73
C ARG A 173 1.05 -3.35 -20.45
N SER A 174 1.48 -4.38 -19.70
CA SER A 174 1.81 -5.68 -20.29
C SER A 174 0.61 -6.30 -20.98
N VAL A 175 -0.58 -6.28 -20.34
CA VAL A 175 -1.82 -6.81 -20.93
C VAL A 175 -2.17 -6.06 -22.22
N ALA A 176 -2.12 -4.73 -22.22
CA ALA A 176 -2.39 -3.93 -23.42
C ALA A 176 -1.39 -4.22 -24.54
N HIS A 177 -0.10 -4.37 -24.21
CA HIS A 177 0.95 -4.70 -25.18
C HIS A 177 0.71 -6.05 -25.85
N PHE A 178 0.43 -7.10 -25.07
CA PHE A 178 0.16 -8.42 -25.62
C PHE A 178 -1.14 -8.46 -26.43
N TYR A 179 -2.18 -7.76 -25.99
CA TYR A 179 -3.44 -7.66 -26.72
C TYR A 179 -3.26 -7.01 -28.10
N LEU A 180 -2.49 -5.92 -28.18
CA LEU A 180 -2.23 -5.22 -29.44
C LEU A 180 -1.36 -6.04 -30.40
N LEU A 181 -0.34 -6.75 -29.87
CA LEU A 181 0.47 -7.67 -30.68
C LEU A 181 -0.40 -8.75 -31.33
N GLN A 182 -1.26 -9.40 -30.54
CA GLN A 182 -2.16 -10.44 -31.06
C GLN A 182 -3.15 -9.90 -32.10
N SER A 183 -3.60 -8.64 -31.96
CA SER A 183 -4.47 -8.00 -32.96
C SER A 183 -3.73 -7.57 -34.24
N ALA A 184 -2.42 -7.37 -34.18
CA ALA A 184 -1.60 -7.03 -35.35
C ALA A 184 -1.22 -8.26 -36.19
N ASP A 185 -1.25 -9.45 -35.58
CA ASP A 185 -1.00 -10.74 -36.26
C ASP A 185 -2.12 -11.15 -37.25
N GLU A 186 -3.26 -10.45 -37.27
CA GLU A 186 -4.31 -10.67 -38.28
C GLU A 186 -3.97 -10.04 -39.64
N ASP A 187 -2.95 -9.16 -39.80
CA ASP A 187 -2.61 -8.65 -41.15
C ASP A 187 -1.16 -8.20 -41.47
N TYR A 188 -0.19 -8.10 -40.54
CA TYR A 188 1.18 -7.73 -40.93
C TYR A 188 2.29 -8.47 -40.18
N ALA A 189 3.20 -9.08 -40.95
CA ALA A 189 4.47 -9.59 -40.48
C ALA A 189 5.30 -8.46 -39.85
N VAL A 190 5.52 -8.50 -38.53
CA VAL A 190 6.37 -7.53 -37.83
C VAL A 190 7.80 -8.07 -37.78
N ALA A 191 8.71 -7.44 -38.52
CA ALA A 191 10.15 -7.65 -38.38
C ALA A 191 10.64 -6.96 -37.10
N LEU A 192 11.18 -7.74 -36.16
CA LEU A 192 11.90 -7.20 -35.00
C LEU A 192 13.34 -6.81 -35.43
N PRO A 193 13.88 -5.65 -35.00
CA PRO A 193 15.28 -5.33 -35.23
C PRO A 193 16.14 -6.14 -34.25
N SER A 194 17.10 -6.93 -34.75
CA SER A 194 18.12 -7.52 -33.90
C SER A 194 19.25 -6.51 -33.67
N GLU A 195 19.43 -6.13 -32.41
CA GLU A 195 20.78 -5.82 -31.96
C GLU A 195 21.60 -7.11 -32.06
N ALA A 196 22.82 -6.99 -32.61
CA ALA A 196 23.80 -8.04 -32.84
C ALA A 196 23.54 -9.03 -34.00
N GLY A 197 24.12 -8.73 -35.17
CA GLY A 197 25.15 -9.59 -35.78
C GLY A 197 24.85 -11.06 -36.09
N VAL A 198 23.61 -11.48 -36.36
CA VAL A 198 23.31 -12.85 -36.84
C VAL A 198 22.59 -12.81 -38.18
N SER A 199 23.19 -13.47 -39.18
CA SER A 199 22.67 -13.64 -40.54
C SER A 199 21.43 -14.53 -40.53
N ILE A 200 20.25 -13.94 -40.76
CA ILE A 200 18.98 -14.67 -40.89
C ILE A 200 18.88 -15.20 -42.33
N LYS A 201 19.23 -16.47 -42.56
CA LYS A 201 19.14 -17.12 -43.89
C LYS A 201 17.75 -17.64 -44.26
N SER A 202 16.74 -17.45 -43.42
CA SER A 202 15.36 -17.85 -43.75
C SER A 202 14.36 -17.28 -42.75
N PHE A 203 13.30 -16.62 -43.26
CA PHE A 203 12.12 -16.25 -42.47
C PHE A 203 11.08 -17.38 -42.57
N LEU A 204 10.54 -17.80 -41.42
CA LEU A 204 9.40 -18.70 -41.35
C LEU A 204 8.18 -17.87 -40.95
N ILE A 205 7.26 -17.64 -41.88
CA ILE A 205 5.97 -17.01 -41.60
C ILE A 205 4.93 -18.14 -41.55
N LEU A 206 4.36 -18.38 -40.37
CA LEU A 206 3.19 -19.24 -40.21
C LEU A 206 1.95 -18.36 -40.42
N LYS A 207 1.30 -18.47 -41.59
CA LYS A 207 -0.06 -17.91 -41.76
C LYS A 207 -1.09 -18.95 -41.31
N SER A 208 -1.84 -18.65 -40.26
CA SER A 208 -3.11 -19.32 -39.99
C SER A 208 -4.19 -18.68 -40.86
N GLY A 209 -4.71 -19.41 -41.85
CA GLY A 209 -5.92 -19.00 -42.57
C GLY A 209 -7.17 -19.16 -41.68
N PRO A 210 -8.30 -18.53 -42.04
CA PRO A 210 -9.51 -18.42 -41.21
C PRO A 210 -10.24 -19.75 -40.94
N TYR A 211 -9.74 -20.87 -41.46
CA TYR A 211 -10.28 -22.22 -41.27
C TYR A 211 -9.19 -23.24 -40.91
N GLY A 212 -8.36 -22.93 -39.91
CA GLY A 212 -7.54 -23.93 -39.18
C GLY A 212 -6.57 -24.80 -40.01
N SER A 213 -6.35 -24.48 -41.29
CA SER A 213 -5.44 -25.22 -42.16
C SER A 213 -4.11 -24.49 -42.23
N SER A 214 -3.15 -24.97 -41.44
CA SER A 214 -1.77 -24.48 -41.48
C SER A 214 -1.10 -25.00 -42.75
N ARG A 215 -0.97 -24.16 -43.79
CA ARG A 215 -0.15 -24.47 -44.96
C ARG A 215 1.22 -23.82 -44.82
N ARG A 216 2.28 -24.63 -44.85
CA ARG A 216 3.66 -24.14 -45.03
C ARG A 216 3.78 -23.62 -46.46
N ILE A 217 4.02 -22.32 -46.62
CA ILE A 217 4.39 -21.73 -47.90
C ILE A 217 5.76 -21.08 -47.71
N VAL A 218 6.75 -21.59 -48.44
CA VAL A 218 8.11 -21.04 -48.48
C VAL A 218 8.19 -20.14 -49.70
N TYR A 219 8.39 -18.84 -49.50
CA TYR A 219 8.68 -17.91 -50.60
C TYR A 219 10.19 -17.70 -50.69
N PRO A 220 10.82 -17.97 -51.85
CA PRO A 220 12.19 -17.52 -52.09
C PRO A 220 12.20 -16.01 -52.39
N LEU A 221 13.22 -15.31 -51.90
CA LEU A 221 13.45 -13.89 -52.24
C LEU A 221 13.90 -13.77 -53.69
N ALA A 222 13.44 -12.71 -54.35
CA ALA A 222 13.68 -12.41 -55.76
C ALA A 222 15.16 -12.58 -56.15
N GLY A 223 15.43 -13.50 -57.08
CA GLY A 223 16.78 -13.75 -57.62
C GLY A 223 17.14 -15.22 -57.84
N SER A 224 16.35 -16.19 -57.35
CA SER A 224 16.58 -17.62 -57.59
C SER A 224 15.57 -18.21 -58.57
N GLN A 225 16.07 -18.74 -59.69
CA GLN A 225 15.28 -19.53 -60.64
C GLN A 225 14.63 -20.72 -59.94
N VAL A 226 13.33 -20.86 -60.13
CA VAL A 226 12.55 -22.03 -59.69
C VAL A 226 12.74 -23.13 -60.73
N CYS A 227 13.49 -24.18 -60.40
CA CYS A 227 13.37 -25.46 -61.11
C CYS A 227 12.24 -26.26 -60.45
N LEU A 228 11.09 -26.36 -61.13
CA LEU A 228 10.05 -27.31 -60.79
C LEU A 228 10.51 -28.71 -61.24
N PRO A 229 10.39 -29.77 -60.41
CA PRO A 229 10.49 -31.13 -60.93
C PRO A 229 9.21 -31.46 -61.71
N GLU A 230 9.39 -31.88 -62.96
CA GLU A 230 8.35 -32.52 -63.76
C GLU A 230 7.91 -33.84 -63.10
N GLY A 231 6.60 -34.08 -63.13
CA GLY A 231 5.91 -35.38 -63.12
C GLY A 231 6.44 -36.53 -62.24
N LEU A 232 5.62 -36.93 -61.26
CA LEU A 232 4.96 -38.24 -61.21
C LEU A 232 3.86 -38.24 -60.14
#